data_AF-A0A920PPP8-F1
#
_entry.id   AF-A0A920PPP8-F1
#
_cell.length_a   1.000
_cell.length_b   1.000
_cell.length_c   1.000
_cell.angle_alpha   90.00
_cell.angle_beta   90.00
_cell.angle_gamma   90.00
#
_symmetry.space_group_name_H-M   'P 1'
#
loop_
_entity.id
_entity.type
_entity.pdbx_description
1 polymer ?
#
loop_
_entity_poly.entity_id
_entity_poly.type
_entity_poly.pdbx_seq_one_letter_code
_entity_poly.pdbx_strand_id
1 'polypeptide(L)'
;MIVRKGFRPEIDSYSAFFENDQRTSTGLAGYLRDRGFGKLYLAGLATDFCVLYSALDGRKEGFDVCLIEDACRGIDLDGSLDVALDQMKQGTSSLSSRLGCCQNPPEPTRFYSPYSRSQNSRTGTTDPDRHAE
;
A
#
# COMPACT_ATOMS: atom_id res chain seq x y z
N MET A 1 -10.61 -1.56 5.80
CA MET A 1 -11.55 -0.83 4.93
C MET A 1 -11.70 -1.61 3.63
N ILE A 2 -12.86 -1.56 2.97
CA ILE A 2 -13.08 -2.08 1.62
C ILE A 2 -13.67 -0.96 0.77
N VAL A 3 -13.04 -0.66 -0.37
CA VAL A 3 -13.55 0.29 -1.37
C VAL A 3 -14.03 -0.52 -2.57
N ARG A 4 -15.26 -0.28 -3.00
CA ARG A 4 -15.83 -0.86 -4.23
C ARG A 4 -15.72 0.17 -5.34
N LYS A 5 -15.35 -0.27 -6.54
CA LYS A 5 -15.16 0.54 -7.75
C LYS A 5 -15.91 -0.09 -8.94
N GLY A 6 -16.22 0.69 -9.97
CA GLY A 6 -16.88 0.17 -11.18
C GLY A 6 -18.36 -0.21 -10.96
N PHE A 7 -19.01 0.42 -10.00
CA PHE A 7 -20.43 0.19 -9.70
C PHE A 7 -21.37 1.14 -10.48
N ARG A 8 -20.80 2.11 -11.23
CA ARG A 8 -21.55 3.02 -12.08
C ARG A 8 -21.69 2.39 -13.47
N PRO A 9 -22.91 2.11 -13.97
CA PRO A 9 -23.08 1.43 -15.25
C PRO A 9 -22.47 2.17 -16.46
N GLU A 10 -22.43 3.49 -16.38
CA GLU A 10 -21.97 4.38 -17.46
C GLU A 10 -20.44 4.52 -17.52
N ILE A 11 -19.71 4.13 -16.46
CA ILE A 11 -18.29 4.46 -16.30
C ILE A 11 -17.54 3.28 -15.67
N ASP A 12 -16.51 2.80 -16.37
CA ASP A 12 -15.61 1.79 -15.84
C ASP A 12 -14.61 2.38 -14.82
N SER A 13 -13.97 1.51 -14.04
CA SER A 13 -13.08 1.90 -12.97
C SER A 13 -11.91 0.94 -12.82
N TYR A 14 -10.76 1.31 -13.40
CA TYR A 14 -9.54 0.55 -13.21
C TYR A 14 -8.82 0.97 -11.92
N SER A 15 -8.60 2.27 -11.73
CA SER A 15 -7.92 2.83 -10.57
C SER A 15 -8.77 2.73 -9.30
N ALA A 16 -8.11 2.47 -8.17
CA ALA A 16 -8.74 2.54 -6.86
C ALA A 16 -8.94 3.99 -6.36
N PHE A 17 -8.38 4.99 -7.04
CA PHE A 17 -8.44 6.41 -6.64
C PHE A 17 -9.48 7.23 -7.40
N PHE A 18 -9.61 6.98 -8.70
CA PHE A 18 -10.52 7.67 -9.59
C PHE A 18 -11.22 6.69 -10.53
N GLU A 19 -12.44 7.01 -10.92
CA GLU A 19 -13.11 6.35 -12.04
C GLU A 19 -12.37 6.67 -13.36
N ASN A 20 -12.67 5.94 -14.43
CA ASN A 20 -11.95 6.09 -15.71
C ASN A 20 -12.20 7.45 -16.42
N ASP A 21 -13.12 8.27 -15.88
CA ASP A 21 -13.30 9.67 -16.29
C ASP A 21 -12.22 10.62 -15.75
N GLN A 22 -11.31 10.13 -14.90
CA GLN A 22 -10.24 10.87 -14.23
C GLN A 22 -10.71 12.08 -13.42
N ARG A 23 -11.99 12.13 -13.04
CA ARG A 23 -12.61 13.24 -12.32
C ARG A 23 -13.36 12.76 -11.08
N THR A 24 -14.08 11.65 -11.21
CA THR A 24 -14.87 11.09 -10.12
C THR A 24 -13.94 10.34 -9.16
N SER A 25 -13.75 10.87 -7.95
CA SER A 25 -12.94 10.21 -6.92
C SER A 25 -13.70 9.07 -6.23
N THR A 26 -12.98 8.02 -5.86
CA THR A 26 -13.48 6.93 -4.99
C THR A 26 -13.46 7.29 -3.51
N GLY A 27 -12.80 8.40 -3.15
CA GLY A 27 -12.56 8.82 -1.76
C GLY A 27 -11.35 8.17 -1.10
N LEU A 28 -10.65 7.24 -1.78
CA LEU A 28 -9.51 6.53 -1.20
C LEU A 28 -8.35 7.47 -0.82
N ALA A 29 -8.01 8.43 -1.68
CA ALA A 29 -6.93 9.38 -1.42
C ALA A 29 -7.16 10.18 -0.13
N GLY A 30 -8.37 10.74 0.03
CA GLY A 30 -8.75 11.49 1.23
C GLY A 30 -8.65 10.62 2.48
N TYR A 31 -9.23 9.41 2.44
CA TYR A 31 -9.18 8.47 3.56
C TYR A 31 -7.74 8.16 4.02
N LEU A 32 -6.82 7.98 3.07
CA LEU A 32 -5.43 7.64 3.34
C LEU A 32 -4.66 8.84 3.92
N ARG A 33 -4.84 10.04 3.34
CA ARG A 33 -4.22 11.28 3.83
C ARG A 33 -4.67 11.64 5.24
N ASP A 34 -5.96 11.54 5.53
CA ASP A 34 -6.52 11.86 6.85
C ASP A 34 -5.95 10.96 7.96
N ARG A 35 -5.38 9.80 7.58
CA ARG A 35 -4.73 8.86 8.49
C ARG A 35 -3.20 8.94 8.49
N GLY A 36 -2.63 9.86 7.71
CA GLY A 36 -1.19 10.08 7.64
C GLY A 36 -0.41 8.99 6.89
N PHE A 37 -1.05 8.24 5.99
CA PHE A 37 -0.34 7.30 5.13
C PHE A 37 0.39 8.03 4.00
N GLY A 38 1.69 7.80 3.87
CA GLY A 38 2.52 8.38 2.79
C GLY A 38 3.06 7.36 1.79
N LYS A 39 3.16 6.08 2.19
CA LYS A 39 3.70 4.98 1.37
C LYS A 39 2.66 3.89 1.17
N LEU A 40 2.47 3.45 -0.06
CA LEU A 40 1.52 2.44 -0.49
C LEU A 40 2.26 1.26 -1.13
N TYR A 41 1.82 0.06 -0.81
CA TYR A 41 2.27 -1.16 -1.45
C TYR A 41 1.09 -1.75 -2.21
N LEU A 42 1.27 -2.02 -3.49
CA LEU A 42 0.24 -2.56 -4.37
C LEU A 42 0.55 -4.01 -4.70
N ALA A 43 -0.48 -4.84 -4.58
CA ALA A 43 -0.49 -6.25 -4.92
C ALA A 43 -1.86 -6.60 -5.52
N GLY A 44 -1.95 -7.67 -6.30
CA GLY A 44 -3.20 -8.19 -6.82
C GLY A 44 -3.30 -8.19 -8.35
N LEU A 45 -4.54 -8.04 -8.85
CA LEU A 45 -4.88 -8.27 -10.24
C LEU A 45 -5.68 -7.10 -10.85
N ALA A 46 -5.52 -6.79 -12.13
CA ALA A 46 -4.46 -7.24 -13.03
C ALA A 46 -3.30 -6.23 -13.04
N THR A 47 -2.05 -6.72 -13.13
CA THR A 47 -0.83 -5.87 -13.14
C THR A 47 -0.90 -4.75 -14.17
N ASP A 48 -1.40 -5.08 -15.35
CA ASP A 48 -1.51 -4.28 -16.57
C ASP A 48 -2.78 -3.42 -16.65
N PHE A 49 -3.68 -3.53 -15.67
CA PHE A 49 -4.90 -2.72 -15.59
C PHE A 49 -5.06 -2.10 -14.19
N CYS A 50 -5.87 -2.73 -13.34
CA CYS A 50 -6.29 -2.14 -12.07
C CYS A 50 -5.11 -1.77 -11.17
N VAL A 51 -4.05 -2.59 -11.18
CA VAL A 51 -2.85 -2.34 -10.40
C VAL A 51 -2.05 -1.17 -10.98
N LEU A 52 -1.78 -1.19 -12.30
CA LEU A 52 -1.12 -0.09 -13.02
C LEU A 52 -1.81 1.25 -12.79
N TYR A 53 -3.11 1.35 -13.08
CA TYR A 53 -3.84 2.61 -12.97
C TYR A 53 -3.90 3.11 -11.52
N SER A 54 -4.06 2.19 -10.56
CA SER A 54 -3.98 2.55 -9.13
C SER A 54 -2.60 3.06 -8.74
N ALA A 55 -1.53 2.48 -9.30
CA ALA A 55 -0.16 2.92 -9.03
C ALA A 55 0.11 4.33 -9.59
N LEU A 56 -0.30 4.57 -10.83
CA LEU A 56 -0.14 5.87 -11.49
C LEU A 56 -0.92 6.96 -10.75
N ASP A 57 -2.18 6.71 -10.39
CA ASP A 57 -2.99 7.71 -9.70
C ASP A 57 -2.55 7.92 -8.25
N GLY A 58 -2.14 6.87 -7.54
CA GLY A 58 -1.56 7.03 -6.21
C GLY A 58 -0.32 7.94 -6.24
N ARG A 59 0.50 7.83 -7.27
CA ARG A 59 1.65 8.72 -7.47
C ARG A 59 1.25 10.15 -7.82
N LYS A 60 0.24 10.34 -8.68
CA LYS A 60 -0.33 11.67 -8.96
C LYS A 60 -0.87 12.34 -7.70
N GLU A 61 -1.47 11.56 -6.80
CA GLU A 61 -1.98 12.02 -5.51
C GLU A 61 -0.88 12.28 -4.46
N GLY A 62 0.39 12.00 -4.79
CA GLY A 62 1.58 12.31 -3.98
C GLY A 62 2.03 11.19 -3.03
N PHE A 63 1.54 9.96 -3.20
CA PHE A 63 2.00 8.81 -2.40
C PHE A 63 3.29 8.20 -2.98
N ASP A 64 4.16 7.69 -2.11
CA ASP A 64 5.25 6.77 -2.51
C ASP A 64 4.65 5.38 -2.77
N VAL A 65 4.74 4.88 -4.00
CA VAL A 65 4.03 3.65 -4.40
C VAL A 65 5.02 2.57 -4.82
N CYS A 66 5.00 1.45 -4.10
CA CYS A 66 5.73 0.24 -4.43
C CYS A 66 4.80 -0.81 -5.06
N LEU A 67 5.23 -1.44 -6.14
CA LEU A 67 4.61 -2.67 -6.65
C LEU A 67 5.28 -3.90 -6.05
N ILE A 68 4.47 -4.83 -5.53
CA ILE A 68 4.92 -6.17 -5.10
C ILE A 68 4.71 -7.12 -6.28
N GLU A 69 5.68 -7.19 -7.18
CA GLU A 69 5.57 -7.91 -8.46
C GLU A 69 5.23 -9.39 -8.30
N ASP A 70 5.83 -10.05 -7.30
CA ASP A 70 5.60 -11.45 -6.97
C ASP A 70 4.18 -11.74 -6.45
N ALA A 71 3.49 -10.70 -5.99
CA ALA A 71 2.08 -10.74 -5.58
C ALA A 71 1.12 -10.18 -6.64
N CYS A 72 1.58 -10.03 -7.89
CA CYS A 72 0.75 -9.53 -8.99
C CYS A 72 0.74 -10.50 -10.18
N ARG A 73 -0.33 -10.43 -10.98
CA ARG A 73 -0.43 -11.14 -12.26
C ARG A 73 -1.16 -10.28 -13.29
N GLY A 74 -0.59 -10.17 -14.49
CA GLY A 74 -1.21 -9.48 -15.62
C GLY A 74 -2.17 -10.38 -16.40
N ILE A 75 -3.02 -9.76 -17.21
CA ILE A 75 -3.83 -10.46 -18.22
C ILE A 75 -2.99 -10.65 -19.50
N ASP A 76 -2.18 -9.64 -19.84
CA ASP A 76 -1.30 -9.56 -21.01
C ASP A 76 -2.06 -9.60 -22.36
N LEU A 77 -3.03 -8.70 -22.50
CA LEU A 77 -3.71 -8.48 -23.77
C LEU A 77 -2.77 -7.73 -24.73
N ASP A 78 -2.43 -8.34 -25.85
CA ASP A 78 -1.62 -7.74 -26.93
C ASP A 78 -0.30 -7.10 -26.45
N GLY A 79 0.37 -7.69 -25.45
CA GLY A 79 1.64 -7.17 -24.89
C GLY A 79 1.48 -6.00 -23.92
N SER A 80 0.26 -5.78 -23.40
CA SER A 80 -0.02 -4.72 -22.42
C SER A 80 0.79 -4.84 -21.13
N LEU A 81 1.23 -6.04 -20.75
CA LEU A 81 2.00 -6.23 -19.53
C LEU A 81 3.36 -5.55 -19.57
N ASP A 82 4.08 -5.68 -20.68
CA ASP A 82 5.41 -5.06 -20.83
C ASP A 82 5.30 -3.53 -20.81
N VAL A 83 4.29 -2.99 -21.51
CA VAL A 83 3.99 -1.55 -21.51
C VAL A 83 3.67 -1.05 -20.10
N ALA A 84 2.86 -1.79 -19.35
CA ALA A 84 2.48 -1.44 -17.98
C ALA A 84 3.68 -1.42 -17.03
N LEU A 85 4.55 -2.44 -17.10
CA LEU A 85 5.76 -2.50 -16.29
C LEU A 85 6.70 -1.34 -16.62
N ASP A 86 6.83 -0.98 -17.91
CA ASP A 86 7.67 0.14 -18.31
C ASP A 86 7.10 1.49 -17.85
N GLN A 87 5.78 1.68 -17.90
CA GLN A 87 5.12 2.86 -17.33
C GLN A 87 5.35 2.98 -15.81
N MET A 88 5.32 1.85 -15.09
CA MET A 88 5.59 1.83 -13.66
C MET A 88 7.06 2.14 -13.35
N LYS A 89 8.02 1.66 -14.17
CA LYS A 89 9.45 1.99 -14.05
C LYS A 89 9.74 3.47 -14.29
N GLN A 90 9.16 4.06 -15.34
CA GLN A 90 9.46 5.43 -15.79
C GLN A 90 9.08 6.52 -14.78
N GLY A 91 8.26 6.18 -13.78
CA GLY A 91 7.76 7.14 -12.82
C GLY A 91 8.25 7.01 -11.37
N THR A 92 9.14 6.05 -11.11
CA THR A 92 10.06 6.00 -9.94
C THR A 92 9.45 5.71 -8.55
N SER A 93 9.60 4.47 -8.08
CA SER A 93 10.29 4.00 -6.85
C SER A 93 10.24 2.46 -6.81
N SER A 94 11.24 1.80 -6.21
CA SER A 94 11.74 0.46 -6.59
C SER A 94 10.70 -0.63 -6.89
N LEU A 95 10.65 -1.05 -8.15
CA LEU A 95 10.17 -2.38 -8.55
C LEU A 95 11.11 -3.42 -7.93
N SER A 96 10.57 -4.25 -7.04
CA SER A 96 11.35 -5.34 -6.49
C SER A 96 10.52 -6.61 -6.46
N SER A 97 10.91 -7.53 -7.33
CA SER A 97 10.47 -8.93 -7.34
C SER A 97 10.90 -9.73 -6.11
N ARG A 98 11.71 -9.15 -5.21
CA ARG A 98 12.13 -9.75 -3.93
C ARG A 98 12.36 -8.68 -2.87
N LEU A 99 11.31 -8.26 -2.16
CA LEU A 99 11.39 -7.54 -0.86
C LEU A 99 12.27 -6.26 -0.81
N GLY A 100 12.80 -5.76 -1.93
CA GLY A 100 13.72 -4.62 -1.97
C GLY A 100 13.05 -3.30 -1.59
N CYS A 101 11.78 -3.11 -1.97
CA CYS A 101 10.98 -1.96 -1.51
C CYS A 101 10.71 -2.00 0.01
N CYS A 102 10.82 -3.20 0.60
CA CYS A 102 10.60 -3.48 2.02
C CYS A 102 11.88 -3.37 2.86
N GLN A 103 13.05 -3.07 2.29
CA GLN A 103 14.31 -3.02 3.05
C GLN A 103 14.36 -1.86 4.07
N ASN A 104 13.45 -0.90 3.97
CA ASN A 104 13.17 0.08 5.02
C ASN A 104 11.65 0.18 5.20
N PRO A 105 11.02 -0.74 5.95
CA PRO A 105 9.63 -0.56 6.32
C PRO A 105 9.55 0.67 7.23
N PRO A 106 8.51 1.53 7.13
CA PRO A 106 8.31 2.53 8.16
C PRO A 106 8.22 1.79 9.50
N GLU A 107 9.03 2.22 10.48
CA GLU A 107 8.81 1.88 11.91
C GLU A 107 7.30 1.93 12.15
N PRO A 108 6.68 0.90 12.76
CA PRO A 108 5.25 0.89 12.95
C PRO A 108 4.90 2.18 13.68
N THR A 109 4.32 3.13 12.95
CA THR A 109 3.84 4.37 13.53
C THR A 109 2.90 3.90 14.60
N ARG A 110 3.27 4.15 15.87
CA ARG A 110 2.52 3.72 17.05
C ARG A 110 1.06 4.00 16.76
N PHE A 111 0.33 2.96 16.39
CA PHE A 111 -1.09 3.07 16.17
C PHE A 111 -1.63 3.51 17.52
N TYR A 112 -2.16 4.73 17.58
CA TYR A 112 -2.85 5.23 18.74
C TYR A 112 -4.11 4.37 18.88
N SER A 113 -3.98 3.25 19.57
CA SER A 113 -5.10 2.54 20.13
C SER A 113 -5.56 3.37 21.33
N PRO A 114 -6.74 4.00 21.30
CA PRO A 114 -7.30 4.61 22.50
C PRO A 114 -7.62 3.57 23.60
N TYR A 115 -7.43 2.27 23.31
CA TYR A 115 -7.71 1.16 24.22
C TYR A 115 -6.48 0.45 24.80
N SER A 116 -5.25 0.82 24.45
CA SER A 116 -4.05 0.23 25.07
C SER A 116 -3.56 1.05 26.28
N ARG A 117 -4.43 1.25 27.27
CA ARG A 117 -4.03 1.62 28.63
C ARG A 117 -4.69 0.68 29.62
N SER A 118 -4.10 -0.50 29.77
CA SER A 118 -4.20 -1.28 30.99
C SER A 118 -3.16 -2.40 30.95
N GLN A 119 -2.30 -2.41 31.97
CA GLN A 119 -1.36 -3.48 32.35
C GLN A 119 -0.05 -3.48 31.52
N ASN A 120 1.15 -3.22 32.07
CA ASN A 120 1.67 -3.65 33.36
C ASN A 120 2.55 -2.58 34.02
N SER A 121 2.10 -2.07 35.15
CA SER A 121 2.98 -1.68 36.25
C SER A 121 3.25 -2.93 37.08
N ARG A 122 4.44 -3.52 36.94
CA ARG A 122 5.03 -4.34 38.00
C ARG A 122 6.55 -4.29 37.89
N THR A 123 7.09 -3.35 38.64
CA THR A 123 8.45 -3.35 39.16
C THR A 123 8.75 -4.71 39.81
N GLY A 124 9.84 -5.33 39.39
CA GLY A 124 10.35 -6.56 39.96
C GLY A 124 11.83 -6.70 39.59
N THR A 125 12.65 -5.82 40.14
CA THR A 125 14.10 -6.01 40.24
C THR A 125 14.34 -7.23 41.11
N THR A 126 14.72 -8.36 40.51
CA THR A 126 15.35 -9.46 41.23
C THR A 126 16.86 -9.28 41.19
N ASP A 127 17.35 -8.98 42.38
CA ASP A 127 18.72 -8.80 42.86
C ASP A 127 19.68 -9.95 42.45
N PRO A 128 20.88 -9.67 41.92
CA PRO A 128 21.86 -10.68 41.52
C PRO A 128 22.89 -10.92 42.62
N ASP A 129 22.50 -11.50 43.76
CA ASP A 129 23.46 -12.01 44.75
C ASP A 129 22.79 -13.04 45.69
N ARG A 130 22.95 -14.34 45.35
CA ARG A 130 22.87 -15.43 46.33
C ARG A 130 23.97 -16.46 46.03
N HIS A 131 25.12 -16.23 46.66
CA HIS A 131 26.06 -17.27 47.03
C HIS A 131 25.47 -18.11 48.18
N ALA A 132 25.37 -19.43 47.98
CA ALA A 132 25.52 -20.48 49.00
C ALA A 132 25.29 -21.86 48.35
N GLU A 133 26.34 -22.43 47.78
CA GLU A 133 26.87 -23.79 48.03
C GLU A 133 28.14 -24.02 47.19
#